data_AF-A0A1N6WFV8-F1
#
_entry.id   AF-A0A1N6WFV8-F1
#
_cell.length_a   1.000
_cell.length_b   1.000
_cell.length_c   1.000
_cell.angle_alpha   90.00
_cell.angle_beta   90.00
_cell.angle_gamma   90.00
#
_symmetry.space_group_name_H-M   'P 1'
#
loop_
_entity.id
_entity.type
_entity.pdbx_description
1 polymer ?
#
loop_
_entity_poly.entity_id
_entity_poly.type
_entity_poly.pdbx_seq_one_letter_code
_entity_poly.pdbx_strand_id
1 'polypeptide(L)'
;MAAKAPDPSSRPDAVGRAVAPLPPRRLLWANFAWTQVAWFAAVLGAAHGWPVLGCLPLAAGLAWHLSTVRRAQPEARLVLYAVLLGTLADAGPVLLGAVAYPSGQWTAVLPPFWLSGLWAAFATSINLTLRWLHGRPLLAALLGAVAGPLAFSSGVRLGGAQFVDAPLALGWLALEWALMLPLLCWLGQRHDGAAGPAAAVPLREGV
;
A
#
# COMPACT_ATOMS: atom_id res chain seq x y z
N MET A 1 -48.81 32.34 -29.40
CA MET A 1 -48.43 31.15 -28.60
C MET A 1 -46.93 30.94 -28.78
N ALA A 2 -46.10 31.61 -27.97
CA ALA A 2 -44.65 31.61 -28.14
C ALA A 2 -44.03 30.44 -27.35
N ALA A 3 -43.34 29.54 -28.05
CA ALA A 3 -42.62 28.43 -27.44
C ALA A 3 -41.43 28.96 -26.63
N LYS A 4 -41.44 28.72 -25.32
CA LYS A 4 -40.35 29.04 -24.40
C LYS A 4 -39.15 28.14 -24.72
N ALA A 5 -37.99 28.75 -25.00
CA ALA A 5 -36.75 28.01 -25.26
C ALA A 5 -36.33 27.19 -24.02
N PRO A 6 -35.70 26.02 -24.19
CA PRO A 6 -35.25 25.19 -23.07
C PRO A 6 -34.13 25.88 -22.28
N ASP A 7 -34.19 25.73 -20.95
CA ASP A 7 -33.19 26.22 -20.00
C ASP A 7 -31.83 25.50 -20.20
N PRO A 8 -30.73 26.22 -20.46
CA PRO A 8 -29.41 25.63 -20.68
C PRO A 8 -28.76 25.02 -19.42
N SER A 9 -29.38 25.12 -18.24
CA SER A 9 -28.82 24.64 -16.96
C SER A 9 -29.11 23.16 -16.62
N SER A 10 -29.79 22.41 -17.49
CA SER A 10 -30.19 21.01 -17.23
C SER A 10 -29.18 19.95 -17.72
N ARG A 11 -27.87 20.23 -17.66
CA ARG A 11 -26.85 19.18 -17.85
C ARG A 11 -26.53 18.58 -16.47
N PRO A 12 -26.87 17.31 -16.19
CA PRO A 12 -26.36 16.64 -15.00
C PRO A 12 -24.84 16.64 -15.08
N ASP A 13 -24.23 17.12 -14.00
CA ASP A 13 -22.80 17.26 -13.78
C ASP A 13 -22.05 15.97 -14.12
N ALA A 14 -21.63 15.84 -15.37
CA ALA A 14 -20.57 14.93 -15.79
C ALA A 14 -19.22 15.50 -15.32
N VAL A 15 -19.11 15.79 -14.03
CA VAL A 15 -17.83 16.04 -13.38
C VAL A 15 -17.17 14.67 -13.29
N GLY A 16 -16.51 14.28 -14.38
CA GLY A 16 -15.53 13.21 -14.34
C GLY A 16 -14.61 13.49 -13.17
N ARG A 17 -14.59 12.60 -12.16
CA ARG A 17 -13.76 12.78 -10.96
C ARG A 17 -12.34 12.99 -11.43
N ALA A 18 -11.88 14.24 -11.41
CA ALA A 18 -10.52 14.57 -11.79
C ALA A 18 -9.61 13.84 -10.81
N VAL A 19 -8.93 12.80 -11.30
CA VAL A 19 -7.92 12.09 -10.52
C VAL A 19 -6.85 13.12 -10.17
N ALA A 20 -6.72 13.42 -8.88
CA ALA A 20 -5.75 14.42 -8.41
C ALA A 20 -4.35 14.08 -8.95
N PRO A 21 -3.60 15.08 -9.44
CA PRO A 21 -2.37 14.88 -10.21
C PRO A 21 -1.34 14.04 -9.44
N LEU A 22 -0.58 13.23 -10.18
CA LEU A 22 0.45 12.37 -9.61
C LEU A 22 1.55 13.19 -8.91
N PRO A 23 2.13 12.68 -7.81
CA PRO A 23 3.32 13.25 -7.20
C PRO A 23 4.50 13.33 -8.19
N PRO A 24 5.53 14.17 -7.91
CA PRO A 24 6.69 14.32 -8.78
C PRO A 24 7.38 12.97 -9.07
N ARG A 25 7.83 12.75 -10.31
CA ARG A 25 8.47 11.48 -10.74
C ARG A 25 9.62 11.04 -9.85
N ARG A 26 10.43 11.99 -9.33
CA ARG A 26 11.53 11.71 -8.39
C ARG A 26 11.05 10.98 -7.12
N LEU A 27 9.88 11.36 -6.61
CA LEU A 27 9.32 10.79 -5.38
C LEU A 27 8.79 9.39 -5.63
N LEU A 28 8.20 9.16 -6.81
CA LEU A 28 7.74 7.83 -7.24
C LEU A 28 8.91 6.86 -7.38
N TRP A 29 9.98 7.27 -8.06
CA TRP A 29 11.19 6.44 -8.20
C TRP A 29 11.89 6.19 -6.87
N ALA A 30 12.02 7.21 -6.02
CA ALA A 30 12.60 7.04 -4.70
C ALA A 30 11.77 6.08 -3.84
N ASN A 31 10.42 6.22 -3.84
CA ASN A 31 9.52 5.30 -3.16
C ASN A 31 9.70 3.86 -3.63
N PHE A 32 9.68 3.64 -4.94
CA PHE A 32 9.90 2.32 -5.52
C PHE A 32 11.27 1.75 -5.11
N ALA A 33 12.35 2.53 -5.24
CA ALA A 33 13.70 2.05 -4.94
C ALA A 33 13.85 1.65 -3.47
N TRP A 34 13.44 2.51 -2.52
CA TRP A 34 13.64 2.19 -1.11
C TRP A 34 12.72 1.06 -0.62
N THR A 35 11.49 0.96 -1.14
CA THR A 35 10.57 -0.14 -0.76
C THR A 35 11.09 -1.49 -1.23
N GLN A 36 11.71 -1.57 -2.42
CA GLN A 36 12.39 -2.79 -2.87
C GLN A 36 13.60 -3.12 -1.98
N VAL A 37 14.45 -2.14 -1.66
CA VAL A 37 15.59 -2.35 -0.74
C VAL A 37 15.12 -2.85 0.62
N ALA A 38 14.06 -2.24 1.16
CA ALA A 38 13.52 -2.60 2.46
C ALA A 38 12.86 -3.97 2.45
N TRP A 39 12.19 -4.36 1.35
CA TRP A 39 11.67 -5.71 1.17
C TRP A 39 12.78 -6.76 1.20
N PHE A 40 13.83 -6.57 0.38
CA PHE A 40 14.96 -7.51 0.34
C PHE A 40 15.69 -7.58 1.68
N ALA A 41 15.94 -6.44 2.32
CA ALA A 41 16.61 -6.40 3.62
C ALA A 41 15.81 -7.11 4.71
N ALA A 42 14.49 -6.92 4.77
CA ALA A 42 13.63 -7.58 5.73
C ALA A 42 13.60 -9.10 5.51
N VAL A 43 13.38 -9.54 4.28
CA VAL A 43 13.31 -10.97 3.92
C VAL A 43 14.64 -11.67 4.16
N LEU A 44 15.75 -11.12 3.65
CA LEU A 44 17.07 -11.73 3.81
C LEU A 44 17.56 -11.63 5.26
N GLY A 45 17.26 -10.52 5.95
CA GLY A 45 17.53 -10.38 7.38
C GLY A 45 16.81 -11.48 8.18
N ALA A 46 15.53 -11.71 7.91
CA ALA A 46 14.78 -12.79 8.55
C ALA A 46 15.36 -14.17 8.22
N ALA A 47 15.69 -14.43 6.96
CA ALA A 47 16.24 -15.70 6.48
C ALA A 47 17.58 -16.06 7.17
N HIS A 48 18.42 -15.07 7.46
CA HIS A 48 19.71 -15.26 8.11
C HIS A 48 19.65 -15.14 9.64
N GLY A 49 18.47 -14.93 10.24
CA GLY A 49 18.28 -14.79 11.69
C GLY A 49 18.58 -13.40 12.25
N TRP A 50 18.67 -12.38 11.39
CA TRP A 50 19.02 -10.99 11.71
C TRP A 50 17.84 -10.03 11.44
N PRO A 51 16.61 -10.32 11.94
CA PRO A 51 15.39 -9.59 11.55
C PRO A 51 15.40 -8.12 11.99
N VAL A 52 16.08 -7.79 13.09
CA VAL A 52 16.21 -6.40 13.57
C VAL A 52 17.01 -5.55 12.58
N LEU A 53 18.13 -6.08 12.08
CA LEU A 53 18.96 -5.40 11.08
C LEU A 53 18.23 -5.27 9.75
N GLY A 54 17.45 -6.30 9.36
CA GLY A 54 16.58 -6.24 8.19
C GLY A 54 15.52 -5.13 8.25
N CYS A 55 15.17 -4.64 9.45
CA CYS A 55 14.22 -3.55 9.62
C CYS A 55 14.82 -2.14 9.51
N LEU A 56 16.14 -1.98 9.45
CA LEU A 56 16.77 -0.66 9.36
C LEU A 56 16.31 0.14 8.13
N PRO A 57 16.23 -0.45 6.91
CA PRO A 57 15.75 0.29 5.75
C PRO A 57 14.24 0.60 5.82
N LEU A 58 13.45 -0.22 6.52
CA LEU A 58 12.03 0.05 6.74
C LEU A 58 11.83 1.30 7.60
N ALA A 59 12.56 1.40 8.72
CA ALA A 59 12.50 2.56 9.59
C ALA A 59 13.04 3.83 8.90
N ALA A 60 14.18 3.73 8.22
CA ALA A 60 14.78 4.86 7.50
C ALA A 60 13.89 5.34 6.35
N GLY A 61 13.36 4.41 5.55
CA GLY A 61 12.47 4.71 4.43
C GLY A 61 11.15 5.33 4.87
N LEU A 62 10.57 4.85 5.98
CA LEU A 62 9.36 5.44 6.55
C LEU A 62 9.60 6.85 7.09
N ALA A 63 10.70 7.08 7.81
CA ALA A 63 11.07 8.42 8.29
C ALA A 63 11.31 9.40 7.13
N TRP A 64 11.99 8.92 6.09
CA TRP A 64 12.17 9.69 4.85
C TRP A 64 10.84 10.00 4.18
N HIS A 65 9.93 9.03 4.07
CA HIS A 65 8.60 9.24 3.47
C HIS A 65 7.84 10.32 4.22
N LEU A 66 7.70 10.18 5.54
CA LEU A 66 6.94 11.12 6.37
C LEU A 66 7.55 12.53 6.44
N SER A 67 8.87 12.67 6.24
CA SER A 67 9.53 13.98 6.15
C SER A 67 9.49 14.61 4.75
N THR A 68 9.23 13.82 3.70
CA THR A 68 9.24 14.29 2.30
C THR A 68 7.84 14.55 1.75
N VAL A 69 6.84 13.78 2.21
CA VAL A 69 5.44 14.00 1.82
C VAL A 69 4.91 15.31 2.35
N ARG A 70 3.95 15.88 1.62
CA ARG A 70 3.46 17.23 1.87
C ARG A 70 2.67 17.36 3.16
N ARG A 71 1.92 16.32 3.53
CA ARG A 71 1.21 16.21 4.80
C ARG A 71 1.52 14.85 5.41
N ALA A 72 2.37 14.84 6.44
CA ALA A 72 2.76 13.62 7.13
C ALA A 72 1.60 12.95 7.88
N GLN A 73 0.69 13.76 8.45
CA GLN A 73 -0.35 13.27 9.35
C GLN A 73 -1.34 12.30 8.67
N PRO A 74 -1.91 12.60 7.48
CA PRO A 74 -2.73 11.63 6.74
C PRO A 74 -1.96 10.36 6.37
N GLU A 75 -0.73 10.49 5.84
CA GLU A 75 0.11 9.36 5.46
C GLU A 75 0.42 8.45 6.65
N ALA A 76 0.70 9.03 7.83
CA ALA A 76 0.92 8.28 9.05
C ALA A 76 -0.33 7.50 9.51
N ARG A 77 -1.53 8.05 9.31
CA ARG A 77 -2.79 7.30 9.58
C ARG A 77 -2.95 6.12 8.62
N LEU A 78 -2.65 6.32 7.34
CA LEU A 78 -2.69 5.23 6.36
C LEU A 78 -1.70 4.12 6.71
N VAL A 79 -0.47 4.49 7.07
CA VAL A 79 0.56 3.56 7.57
C VAL A 79 0.06 2.80 8.79
N LEU A 80 -0.53 3.49 9.77
CA LEU A 80 -1.08 2.86 10.97
C LEU A 80 -2.17 1.84 10.62
N TYR A 81 -3.13 2.20 9.75
CA TYR A 81 -4.17 1.26 9.32
C TYR A 81 -3.60 0.06 8.59
N ALA A 82 -2.64 0.26 7.69
CA ALA A 82 -2.01 -0.84 6.96
C ALA A 82 -1.26 -1.79 7.89
N VAL A 83 -0.50 -1.25 8.85
CA VAL A 83 0.21 -2.05 9.85
C VAL A 83 -0.77 -2.89 10.67
N LEU A 84 -1.84 -2.28 11.19
CA LEU A 84 -2.80 -2.98 12.05
C LEU A 84 -3.59 -4.05 11.27
N LEU A 85 -4.18 -3.68 10.14
CA LEU A 85 -5.01 -4.58 9.33
C LEU A 85 -4.16 -5.70 8.71
N GLY A 86 -2.99 -5.35 8.18
CA GLY A 86 -2.08 -6.29 7.56
C GLY A 86 -1.50 -7.29 8.55
N THR A 87 -1.03 -6.82 9.70
CA THR A 87 -0.51 -7.72 10.76
C THR A 87 -1.59 -8.68 11.26
N LEU A 88 -2.85 -8.22 11.36
CA LEU A 88 -3.96 -9.08 11.75
C LEU A 88 -4.29 -10.11 10.67
N ALA A 89 -4.24 -9.72 9.39
CA ALA A 89 -4.50 -10.62 8.27
C ALA A 89 -3.40 -11.69 8.13
N ASP A 90 -2.13 -11.29 8.25
CA ASP A 90 -0.96 -12.19 8.25
C ASP A 90 -0.91 -13.14 9.47
N ALA A 91 -1.68 -12.89 10.53
CA ALA A 91 -1.83 -13.83 11.63
C ALA A 91 -2.64 -15.07 11.22
N GLY A 92 -3.52 -14.97 10.21
CA GLY A 92 -4.36 -16.08 9.75
C GLY A 92 -3.58 -17.33 9.33
N PRO A 93 -2.62 -17.22 8.39
CA PRO A 93 -1.80 -18.35 7.96
C PRO A 93 -0.95 -18.95 9.09
N VAL A 94 -0.53 -18.14 10.06
CA VAL A 94 0.20 -18.60 11.25
C VAL A 94 -0.71 -19.42 12.16
N LEU A 95 -1.90 -18.89 12.47
CA LEU A 95 -2.89 -19.55 13.34
C LEU A 95 -3.44 -20.86 12.74
N LEU A 96 -3.57 -20.90 11.42
CA LEU A 96 -3.96 -22.10 10.68
C LEU A 96 -2.82 -23.13 10.56
N GLY A 97 -1.60 -22.78 10.99
CA GLY A 97 -0.41 -23.62 10.83
C GLY A 97 0.01 -23.79 9.37
N ALA A 98 -0.44 -22.92 8.46
CA ALA A 98 -0.15 -22.99 7.03
C ALA A 98 1.22 -22.38 6.68
N VAL A 99 1.73 -21.48 7.52
CA VAL A 99 2.99 -20.77 7.32
C VAL A 99 3.82 -20.78 8.60
N ALA A 100 5.14 -20.97 8.45
CA ALA A 100 6.12 -20.81 9.51
C ALA A 100 7.19 -19.79 9.11
N TYR A 101 7.81 -19.17 10.11
CA TYR A 101 8.88 -18.18 9.92
C TYR A 101 10.14 -18.60 10.67
N PRO A 102 11.34 -18.32 10.15
CA PRO A 102 12.60 -18.72 10.80
C PRO A 102 12.99 -17.78 11.95
N SER A 103 12.61 -16.50 11.91
CA SER A 103 12.99 -15.52 12.93
C SER A 103 12.07 -14.30 12.98
N GLY A 104 12.17 -13.55 14.08
CA GLY A 104 11.51 -12.26 14.26
C GLY A 104 10.06 -12.33 14.73
N GLN A 105 9.58 -13.50 15.18
CA GLN A 105 8.22 -13.62 15.74
C GLN A 105 8.12 -12.82 17.06
N TRP A 106 7.00 -12.14 17.27
CA TRP A 106 6.66 -11.57 18.58
C TRP A 106 6.29 -12.65 19.59
N THR A 107 5.44 -13.57 19.12
CA THR A 107 4.87 -14.71 19.85
C THR A 107 4.63 -15.83 18.84
N ALA A 108 4.25 -17.02 19.30
CA ALA A 108 3.94 -18.15 18.42
C ALA A 108 2.69 -17.93 17.53
N VAL A 109 1.85 -16.93 17.83
CA VAL A 109 0.55 -16.71 17.18
C VAL A 109 0.49 -15.45 16.31
N LEU A 110 1.51 -14.60 16.39
CA LEU A 110 1.60 -13.36 15.61
C LEU A 110 2.66 -13.50 14.51
N PRO A 111 2.45 -12.87 13.34
CA PRO A 111 3.48 -12.81 12.33
C PRO A 111 4.69 -12.01 12.84
N PRO A 112 5.89 -12.26 12.29
CA PRO A 112 7.07 -11.50 12.62
C PRO A 112 6.94 -9.98 12.50
N PHE A 113 7.63 -9.24 13.36
CA PHE A 113 7.59 -7.77 13.38
C PHE A 113 8.04 -7.10 12.08
N TRP A 114 8.89 -7.77 11.32
CA TRP A 114 9.37 -7.26 10.04
C TRP A 114 8.26 -7.27 8.97
N LEU A 115 7.26 -8.15 9.05
CA LEU A 115 6.07 -8.11 8.16
C LEU A 115 5.22 -6.88 8.43
N SER A 116 5.01 -6.53 9.70
CA SER A 116 4.36 -5.26 10.07
C SER A 116 5.11 -4.06 9.48
N GLY A 117 6.44 -4.11 9.47
CA GLY A 117 7.26 -3.10 8.80
C GLY A 117 7.08 -3.09 7.28
N LEU A 118 6.93 -4.24 6.63
CA LEU A 118 6.61 -4.32 5.19
C LEU A 118 5.23 -3.74 4.87
N TRP A 119 4.23 -3.92 5.73
CA TRP A 119 2.94 -3.23 5.59
C TRP A 119 3.07 -1.71 5.71
N ALA A 120 3.91 -1.22 6.63
CA ALA A 120 4.21 0.21 6.73
C ALA A 120 4.85 0.73 5.43
N ALA A 121 5.82 0.00 4.88
CA ALA A 121 6.47 0.36 3.62
C ALA A 121 5.49 0.33 2.44
N PHE A 122 4.68 -0.72 2.34
CA PHE A 122 3.66 -0.85 1.30
C PHE A 122 2.63 0.29 1.33
N ALA A 123 2.22 0.72 2.52
CA ALA A 123 1.29 1.84 2.68
C ALA A 123 1.79 3.14 2.04
N THR A 124 3.11 3.39 2.06
CA THR A 124 3.72 4.58 1.43
C THR A 124 3.56 4.59 -0.09
N SER A 125 3.46 3.40 -0.71
CA SER A 125 3.27 3.26 -2.15
C SER A 125 1.84 3.56 -2.58
N ILE A 126 0.84 3.39 -1.71
CA ILE A 126 -0.58 3.59 -2.03
C ILE A 126 -0.87 4.97 -2.59
N ASN A 127 -0.40 6.04 -1.93
CA ASN A 127 -0.62 7.42 -2.40
C ASN A 127 0.44 7.92 -3.38
N LEU A 128 1.46 7.10 -3.65
CA LEU A 128 2.56 7.35 -4.57
C LEU A 128 2.48 6.42 -5.79
N THR A 129 3.28 5.37 -5.84
CA THR A 129 3.48 4.48 -7.00
C THR A 129 2.23 3.69 -7.39
N LEU A 130 1.29 3.47 -6.46
CA LEU A 130 0.03 2.76 -6.66
C LEU A 130 -1.19 3.67 -6.70
N ARG A 131 -1.00 4.99 -6.68
CA ARG A 131 -2.10 5.99 -6.67
C ARG A 131 -3.08 5.81 -7.82
N TRP A 132 -2.61 5.30 -8.96
CA TRP A 132 -3.43 5.05 -10.14
C TRP A 132 -4.48 3.93 -9.95
N LEU A 133 -4.38 3.14 -8.88
CA LEU A 133 -5.40 2.16 -8.47
C LEU A 133 -6.57 2.79 -7.70
N HIS A 134 -6.46 4.06 -7.29
CA HIS A 134 -7.55 4.76 -6.65
C HIS A 134 -8.81 4.78 -7.53
N GLY A 135 -9.94 4.44 -6.91
CA GLY A 135 -11.23 4.32 -7.60
C GLY A 135 -11.40 3.05 -8.47
N ARG A 136 -10.45 2.11 -8.46
CA ARG A 136 -10.47 0.88 -9.28
C ARG A 136 -10.45 -0.40 -8.42
N PRO A 137 -11.46 -0.64 -7.56
CA PRO A 137 -11.41 -1.71 -6.56
C PRO A 137 -11.31 -3.12 -7.15
N LEU A 138 -11.98 -3.39 -8.28
CA LEU A 138 -11.88 -4.71 -8.93
C LEU A 138 -10.47 -4.98 -9.47
N LEU A 139 -9.85 -3.98 -10.11
CA LEU A 139 -8.47 -4.12 -10.60
C LEU A 139 -7.49 -4.27 -9.44
N ALA A 140 -7.67 -3.50 -8.36
CA ALA A 140 -6.90 -3.63 -7.14
C ALA A 140 -7.05 -5.03 -6.52
N ALA A 141 -8.25 -5.59 -6.48
CA ALA A 141 -8.50 -6.93 -5.97
C ALA A 141 -7.80 -8.01 -6.81
N LEU A 142 -7.94 -7.96 -8.15
CA LEU A 142 -7.30 -8.91 -9.05
C LEU A 142 -5.77 -8.84 -8.99
N LEU A 143 -5.21 -7.63 -8.96
CA LEU A 143 -3.76 -7.46 -8.81
C LEU A 143 -3.27 -7.92 -7.45
N GLY A 144 -4.00 -7.63 -6.37
CA GLY A 144 -3.68 -8.11 -5.03
C GLY A 144 -3.66 -9.64 -4.97
N ALA A 145 -4.73 -10.27 -5.46
CA ALA A 145 -4.89 -11.73 -5.48
C ALA A 145 -3.74 -12.47 -6.19
N VAL A 146 -3.07 -11.81 -7.14
CA VAL A 146 -1.95 -12.38 -7.88
C VAL A 146 -0.61 -11.94 -7.29
N ALA A 147 -0.41 -10.64 -7.11
CA ALA A 147 0.88 -10.09 -6.69
C ALA A 147 1.23 -10.44 -5.25
N GLY A 148 0.23 -10.51 -4.35
CA GLY A 148 0.41 -10.90 -2.95
C GLY A 148 1.03 -12.30 -2.80
N PRO A 149 0.37 -13.36 -3.30
CA PRO A 149 0.92 -14.71 -3.28
C PRO A 149 2.27 -14.85 -4.00
N LEU A 150 2.49 -14.13 -5.11
CA LEU A 150 3.78 -14.15 -5.82
C LEU A 150 4.90 -13.51 -4.99
N ALA A 151 4.64 -12.36 -4.37
CA ALA A 151 5.60 -11.70 -3.49
C ALA A 151 5.93 -12.58 -2.28
N PHE A 152 4.91 -13.16 -1.65
CA PHE A 152 5.10 -14.06 -0.51
C PHE A 152 5.90 -15.30 -0.89
N SER A 153 5.55 -15.95 -2.00
CA SER A 153 6.27 -17.12 -2.53
C SER A 153 7.73 -16.80 -2.85
N SER A 154 8.02 -15.58 -3.30
CA SER A 154 9.39 -15.11 -3.50
C SER A 154 10.14 -14.99 -2.16
N GLY A 155 9.49 -14.48 -1.12
CA GLY A 155 10.03 -14.46 0.24
C GLY A 155 10.32 -15.87 0.79
N VAL A 156 9.42 -16.83 0.54
CA VAL A 156 9.63 -18.24 0.89
C VAL A 156 10.86 -18.82 0.18
N ARG A 157 11.01 -18.55 -1.12
CA ARG A 157 12.19 -18.99 -1.90
C ARG A 157 13.51 -18.38 -1.42
N LEU A 158 13.45 -17.18 -0.85
CA LEU A 158 14.60 -16.50 -0.24
C LEU A 158 14.86 -16.93 1.22
N GLY A 159 14.05 -17.85 1.76
CA GLY A 159 14.18 -18.37 3.12
C GLY A 159 13.56 -17.49 4.21
N GLY A 160 12.83 -16.42 3.86
CA GLY A 160 12.19 -15.54 4.84
C GLY A 160 10.95 -16.14 5.51
N ALA A 161 10.35 -17.17 4.90
CA ALA A 161 9.19 -17.90 5.40
C ALA A 161 9.18 -19.32 4.83
N GLN A 162 8.29 -20.18 5.32
CA GLN A 162 8.08 -21.54 4.84
C GLN A 162 6.58 -21.82 4.70
N PHE A 163 6.20 -22.45 3.60
CA PHE A 163 4.86 -23.02 3.47
C PHE A 163 4.83 -24.38 4.15
N VAL A 164 3.99 -24.50 5.19
CA VAL A 164 3.69 -25.77 5.86
C VAL A 164 2.53 -26.46 5.13
N ASP A 165 1.51 -25.70 4.75
CA ASP A 165 0.42 -26.11 3.85
C ASP A 165 0.32 -25.07 2.72
N ALA A 166 0.95 -25.38 1.57
CA ALA A 166 1.05 -24.45 0.46
C ALA A 166 -0.31 -24.11 -0.18
N PRO A 167 -1.21 -25.06 -0.49
CA PRO A 167 -2.55 -24.73 -0.98
C PRO A 167 -3.33 -23.81 -0.05
N LEU A 168 -3.33 -24.11 1.26
CA LEU A 168 -4.04 -23.28 2.24
C LEU A 168 -3.42 -21.88 2.36
N ALA A 169 -2.09 -21.80 2.44
CA ALA A 169 -1.39 -20.52 2.52
C ALA A 169 -1.61 -19.66 1.28
N LEU A 170 -1.47 -20.23 0.08
CA LEU A 170 -1.66 -19.49 -1.18
C LEU A 170 -3.11 -19.05 -1.36
N GLY A 171 -4.08 -19.90 -1.01
CA GLY A 171 -5.50 -19.54 -1.04
C GLY A 171 -5.83 -18.40 -0.07
N TRP A 172 -5.29 -18.46 1.15
CA TRP A 172 -5.43 -17.37 2.12
C TRP A 172 -4.80 -16.08 1.62
N LEU A 173 -3.55 -16.11 1.18
CA LEU A 173 -2.83 -14.94 0.68
C LEU A 173 -3.55 -14.30 -0.53
N ALA A 174 -4.12 -15.11 -1.42
CA ALA A 174 -4.88 -14.60 -2.55
C ALA A 174 -6.14 -13.85 -2.08
N LEU A 175 -6.89 -14.43 -1.15
CA LEU A 175 -8.09 -13.81 -0.57
C LEU A 175 -7.74 -12.55 0.23
N GLU A 176 -6.74 -12.63 1.10
CA GLU A 176 -6.23 -11.54 1.91
C GLU A 176 -5.87 -10.34 1.04
N TRP A 177 -5.00 -10.53 0.05
CA TRP A 177 -4.54 -9.43 -0.79
C TRP A 177 -5.63 -8.93 -1.76
N ALA A 178 -6.56 -9.79 -2.17
CA ALA A 178 -7.75 -9.37 -2.92
C ALA A 178 -8.63 -8.39 -2.12
N LEU A 179 -8.63 -8.49 -0.79
CA LEU A 179 -9.40 -7.62 0.10
C LEU A 179 -8.57 -6.42 0.58
N MET A 180 -7.31 -6.64 0.96
CA MET A 180 -6.45 -5.61 1.55
C MET A 180 -6.07 -4.53 0.55
N LEU A 181 -5.68 -4.88 -0.68
CA LEU A 181 -5.27 -3.86 -1.65
C LEU A 181 -6.39 -2.85 -1.99
N PRO A 182 -7.63 -3.26 -2.35
CA PRO A 182 -8.70 -2.30 -2.57
C PRO A 182 -9.07 -1.51 -1.31
N LEU A 183 -9.04 -2.14 -0.12
CA LEU A 183 -9.29 -1.45 1.15
C LEU A 183 -8.25 -0.36 1.41
N LEU A 184 -6.96 -0.67 1.23
CA LEU A 184 -5.87 0.29 1.39
C LEU A 184 -5.93 1.41 0.35
N CYS A 185 -6.28 1.11 -0.91
CA CYS A 185 -6.53 2.16 -1.91
C CYS A 185 -7.72 3.06 -1.55
N TRP A 186 -8.75 2.53 -0.89
CA TRP A 186 -9.90 3.30 -0.41
C TRP A 186 -9.56 4.16 0.81
N LEU A 187 -8.73 3.65 1.73
CA LEU A 187 -8.16 4.43 2.84
C LEU A 187 -7.19 5.50 2.32
N GLY A 188 -6.34 5.15 1.36
CA GLY A 188 -5.35 6.05 0.75
C GLY A 188 -5.99 7.30 0.17
N GLN A 189 -7.10 7.14 -0.56
CA GLN A 189 -7.90 8.28 -1.06
C GLN A 189 -8.39 9.23 0.04
N ARG A 190 -8.73 8.73 1.23
CA ARG A 190 -9.15 9.57 2.38
C ARG A 190 -7.97 10.18 3.12
N HIS A 191 -6.81 9.55 3.03
CA HIS A 191 -5.61 9.88 3.78
C HIS A 191 -4.46 10.33 2.87
N ASP A 192 -4.78 10.98 1.75
CA ASP A 192 -3.80 11.43 0.77
C ASP A 192 -3.06 12.69 1.23
N GLY A 193 -1.87 12.47 1.79
CA GLY A 193 -0.92 13.52 2.12
C GLY A 193 0.15 13.75 1.06
N ALA A 194 0.18 12.94 0.00
CA ALA A 194 1.22 12.97 -1.02
C ALA A 194 0.98 14.00 -2.14
N ALA A 195 -0.25 14.14 -2.65
CA ALA A 195 -0.55 15.10 -3.72
C ALA A 195 -0.84 16.51 -3.18
N GLY A 196 -0.44 17.56 -3.93
CA GLY A 196 -0.91 18.97 -3.88
C GLY A 196 -2.43 19.13 -4.02
N PRO A 197 -3.14 20.16 -3.49
CA PRO A 197 -4.28 20.65 -4.26
C PRO A 197 -3.76 21.06 -5.63
N ALA A 198 -4.58 20.92 -6.67
CA ALA A 198 -4.28 21.55 -7.96
C ALA A 198 -3.84 22.99 -7.65
N ALA A 199 -2.65 23.39 -8.10
CA ALA A 199 -2.27 24.79 -8.01
C ALA A 199 -3.45 25.56 -8.61
N ALA A 200 -4.10 26.41 -7.80
CA ALA A 200 -5.03 27.38 -8.35
C ALA A 200 -4.19 28.10 -9.40
N VAL A 201 -4.50 27.89 -10.68
CA VAL A 201 -3.93 28.68 -11.75
C VAL A 201 -4.27 30.11 -11.34
N PRO A 202 -3.29 30.97 -10.99
CA PRO A 202 -3.61 32.35 -10.73
C PRO A 202 -4.30 32.83 -11.99
N LEU A 203 -5.55 33.27 -11.86
CA LEU A 203 -6.21 34.01 -12.92
C LEU A 203 -5.24 35.15 -13.23
N ARG A 204 -4.59 35.09 -14.40
CA ARG A 204 -3.93 36.26 -14.95
C ARG A 204 -5.05 37.26 -15.11
N GLU A 205 -5.18 38.17 -14.15
CA GLU A 205 -5.90 39.41 -14.38
C GLU A 205 -5.11 40.12 -15.49
N GLY A 206 -5.66 40.01 -16.69
CA GLY A 206 -5.16 40.66 -17.88
C GLY A 206 -5.33 42.16 -17.73
N VAL A 207 -4.27 42.84 -18.16
CA VAL A 207 -4.08 44.29 -18.36
C VAL A 207 -5.27 44.93 -19.06
#